data_AF-A0A959YN70-F1
#
_entry.id   AF-A0A959YN70-F1
#
_cell.length_a   1.000
_cell.length_b   1.000
_cell.length_c   1.000
_cell.angle_alpha   90.00
_cell.angle_beta   90.00
_cell.angle_gamma   90.00
#
_symmetry.space_group_name_H-M   'P 1'
#
loop_
_entity.id
_entity.type
_entity.pdbx_description
1 polymer ?
#
loop_
_entity_poly.entity_id
_entity_poly.type
_entity_poly.pdbx_seq_one_letter_code
_entity_poly.pdbx_strand_id
1 'polypeptide(L)' 'MIHPKTELKFISKEIGYGVVATEFIPAGTITWALDKLDREFSLIEFQSFEPIYQNILDYYTFRNNN' A
#
# COMPACT_ATOMS: atom_id res chain seq x y z
N MET A 1 1.19 2.43 3.89
CA MET A 1 1.28 2.49 5.38
C MET A 1 1.60 1.12 5.93
N ILE A 2 2.36 1.13 7.02
CA ILE A 2 2.75 -0.02 7.81
C ILE A 2 1.52 -0.57 8.56
N HIS A 3 1.44 -1.87 8.75
CA HIS A 3 0.35 -2.53 9.48
C HIS A 3 0.06 -1.81 10.82
N PRO A 4 -1.22 -1.57 11.22
CA PRO A 4 -1.57 -0.91 12.49
C PRO A 4 -0.99 -1.58 13.73
N LYS A 5 -0.57 -2.84 13.58
CA LYS A 5 0.02 -3.67 14.64
C LYS A 5 1.52 -3.75 14.52
N THR A 6 2.11 -2.60 14.18
CA THR A 6 3.54 -2.41 14.16
C THR A 6 3.87 -1.10 14.85
N GLU A 7 5.06 -1.04 15.41
CA GLU A 7 5.60 0.15 16.04
C GLU A 7 7.05 0.39 15.59
N LEU A 8 7.53 1.62 15.74
CA LEU A 8 8.93 1.94 15.52
C LEU A 8 9.72 1.80 16.82
N LYS A 9 10.79 1.00 16.80
CA LYS A 9 11.67 0.76 17.95
C LYS A 9 13.13 0.93 17.59
N PHE A 10 13.92 1.47 18.53
CA PHE A 10 15.37 1.52 18.41
C PHE A 10 15.97 0.14 18.68
N ILE A 11 16.79 -0.36 17.76
CA ILE A 11 17.35 -1.71 17.80
C ILE A 11 18.81 -1.68 18.27
N SER A 12 19.68 -0.93 17.60
CA SER A 12 21.08 -0.76 18.01
C SER A 12 21.70 0.47 17.37
N LYS A 13 22.95 0.78 17.74
CA LYS A 13 23.72 1.86 17.10
C LYS A 13 24.04 1.57 15.63
N GLU A 14 24.17 0.29 15.25
CA GLU A 14 24.48 -0.14 13.88
C GLU A 14 23.23 -0.21 12.98
N ILE A 15 22.07 -0.59 13.53
CA ILE A 15 20.83 -0.82 12.75
C ILE A 15 19.85 0.37 12.81
N GLY A 16 19.84 1.14 13.91
CA GLY A 16 18.92 2.27 14.08
C GLY A 16 17.49 1.85 14.45
N TYR A 17 16.48 2.55 13.91
CA TYR A 17 15.06 2.28 14.17
C TYR A 17 14.48 1.29 13.16
N GLY A 18 13.74 0.30 13.65
CA GLY A 18 13.06 -0.70 12.84
C GLY A 18 11.55 -0.76 13.11
N VAL A 19 10.81 -1.33 12.16
CA VAL A 19 9.38 -1.65 12.29
C VAL A 19 9.24 -3.02 12.93
N VAL A 20 8.56 -3.08 14.07
CA VAL A 20 8.39 -4.31 14.85
C VAL A 20 6.91 -4.62 14.99
N ALA A 21 6.52 -5.86 14.71
CA ALA A 21 5.15 -6.30 14.94
C ALA A 21 4.84 -6.36 16.44
N THR A 22 3.71 -5.75 16.85
CA THR A 22 3.23 -5.78 18.24
C THR A 22 2.39 -7.01 18.54
N GLU A 23 1.92 -7.71 17.50
CA GLU A 23 1.22 -9.00 17.58
C GLU A 23 1.55 -9.85 16.35
N PHE A 24 1.10 -11.11 16.32
CA PHE A 24 1.32 -11.98 15.18
C PHE A 24 0.64 -11.42 13.92
N ILE A 25 1.43 -11.18 12.88
CA ILE A 25 0.93 -10.78 11.55
C ILE A 25 1.09 -12.00 10.63
N PRO A 26 -0.01 -12.59 10.14
CA PRO A 26 0.07 -13.72 9.22
C PRO A 26 0.91 -13.42 7.97
N ALA A 27 1.60 -14.43 7.46
CA ALA A 27 2.27 -14.31 6.18
C ALA A 27 1.24 -14.01 5.07
N GLY A 28 1.55 -13.04 4.20
CA GLY A 28 0.63 -12.57 3.17
C GLY A 28 -0.28 -11.40 3.59
N THR A 29 -0.11 -10.82 4.78
CA THR A 29 -0.75 -9.55 5.13
C THR A 29 -0.20 -8.41 4.27
N ILE A 30 -0.97 -7.97 3.28
CA ILE A 30 -0.62 -6.84 2.40
C ILE A 30 -0.80 -5.54 3.18
N THR A 31 0.27 -4.76 3.34
CA THR A 31 0.23 -3.43 3.95
C THR A 31 0.55 -2.37 2.90
N TRP A 32 -0.44 -2.09 2.05
CA TRP A 32 -0.42 -0.91 1.21
C TRP A 32 -1.14 0.22 1.95
N ALA A 33 -0.70 1.47 1.78
CA ALA A 33 -1.64 2.55 2.03
C ALA A 33 -1.32 3.78 1.24
N LEU A 34 -2.42 4.42 0.90
CA LEU A 34 -2.53 5.64 0.14
C LEU A 34 -1.61 6.71 0.73
N ASP A 35 -0.64 7.12 -0.06
CA ASP A 35 0.18 8.27 0.17
C ASP A 35 0.12 9.22 -1.05
N LYS A 36 0.80 10.37 -0.92
CA LYS A 36 0.72 11.45 -1.91
C LYS A 36 1.42 11.12 -3.25
N LEU A 37 2.13 10.00 -3.32
CA LEU A 37 2.82 9.53 -4.52
C LEU A 37 1.98 8.51 -5.29
N ASP A 38 0.90 8.01 -4.70
CA ASP A 38 -0.04 7.14 -5.39
C ASP A 38 -0.79 7.92 -6.48
N ARG A 39 -0.99 7.25 -7.60
CA ARG A 39 -1.69 7.82 -8.75
C ARG A 39 -3.16 7.53 -8.64
N GLU A 40 -3.96 8.60 -8.71
CA GLU A 40 -5.39 8.50 -8.88
C GLU A 40 -5.74 8.68 -10.37
N PHE A 41 -6.74 7.93 -10.82
CA PHE A 41 -7.26 8.03 -12.18
C PHE A 41 -8.76 8.26 -12.11
N SER A 42 -9.25 9.22 -12.89
CA SER A 42 -10.68 9.41 -13.11
C SER A 42 -11.26 8.29 -14.00
N LEU A 43 -12.58 8.15 -14.01
CA LEU A 43 -13.26 7.14 -14.83
C LEU A 43 -12.99 7.35 -16.33
N ILE A 44 -12.92 8.61 -16.77
CA ILE A 44 -12.69 8.95 -18.18
C ILE A 44 -11.25 8.60 -18.57
N GLU A 45 -10.25 8.91 -17.72
CA GLU A 45 -8.86 8.51 -17.94
C GLU A 45 -8.72 6.99 -17.97
N PHE A 46 -9.36 6.29 -17.03
CA PHE A 46 -9.39 4.84 -17.01
C PHE A 46 -9.90 4.24 -18.33
N GLN A 47 -11.04 4.74 -18.84
CA GLN A 47 -11.67 4.27 -20.08
C GLN A 47 -10.83 4.57 -21.33
N SER A 48 -9.92 5.54 -21.26
CA SER A 48 -9.03 5.90 -22.36
C SER A 48 -7.80 4.99 -22.50
N PHE A 49 -7.47 4.19 -21.48
CA PHE A 49 -6.35 3.26 -21.56
C PHE A 49 -6.67 2.06 -22.45
N GLU A 50 -5.63 1.44 -23.02
CA GLU A 50 -5.81 0.16 -23.73
C GLU A 50 -6.36 -0.93 -22.79
N PRO A 51 -7.12 -1.91 -23.31
CA PRO A 51 -7.76 -2.94 -22.50
C PRO A 51 -6.82 -3.70 -21.56
N ILE A 52 -5.54 -3.88 -21.93
CA ILE A 52 -4.55 -4.56 -21.07
C ILE A 52 -4.29 -3.78 -19.78
N TYR A 53 -4.23 -2.45 -19.83
CA TYR A 53 -3.99 -1.62 -18.65
C TYR A 53 -5.25 -1.46 -17.80
N GLN A 54 -6.43 -1.43 -18.42
CA GLN A 54 -7.71 -1.45 -17.70
C GLN A 54 -7.79 -2.69 -16.80
N ASN A 55 -7.46 -3.87 -17.34
CA ASN A 55 -7.44 -5.13 -16.58
C ASN A 55 -6.43 -5.14 -15.41
N ILE A 56 -5.25 -4.52 -15.59
CA ILE A 56 -4.22 -4.41 -14.53
C ILE A 56 -4.70 -3.47 -13.43
N LEU A 57 -5.24 -2.30 -13.80
CA LEU A 57 -5.71 -1.31 -12.85
C LEU A 57 -6.94 -1.81 -12.07
N ASP A 58 -7.87 -2.51 -12.71
CA ASP A 58 -9.00 -3.17 -12.04
C ASP A 58 -8.54 -4.17 -10.95
N TYR A 59 -7.36 -4.77 -11.10
CA TYR A 59 -6.83 -5.77 -10.17
C TYR A 59 -5.93 -5.21 -9.06
N TYR A 60 -5.07 -4.21 -9.36
CA TYR A 60 -4.06 -3.69 -8.43
C TYR A 60 -4.38 -2.33 -7.81
N THR A 61 -5.56 -1.76 -8.09
CA THR A 61 -6.02 -0.50 -7.49
C THR A 61 -7.27 -0.70 -6.64
N PHE A 62 -7.67 0.33 -5.90
CA PHE A 62 -8.92 0.36 -5.14
C PHE A 62 -9.73 1.60 -5.56
N ARG A 63 -11.05 1.53 -5.44
CA ARG A 63 -11.91 2.69 -5.69
C ARG A 63 -11.93 3.60 -4.46
N ASN A 64 -11.61 4.87 -4.65
CA ASN A 64 -11.81 5.89 -3.63
C ASN A 64 -13.31 6.02 -3.33
N ASN A 65 -13.73 5.90 -2.08
CA ASN A 65 -15.12 6.01 -1.65
C ASN A 65 -15.47 7.46 -1.28
N ASN A 66 -15.43 8.35 -2.29
CA ASN A 66 -15.86 9.74 -2.14
C ASN A 66 -17.38 9.88 -2.18
#